data_AF-A0A524JJS9-F1
#
_entry.id   AF-A0A524JJS9-F1
#
_cell.length_a   1.000
_cell.length_b   1.000
_cell.length_c   1.000
_cell.angle_alpha   90.00
_cell.angle_beta   90.00
_cell.angle_gamma   90.00
#
_symmetry.space_group_name_H-M   'P 1'
#
loop_
_entity.id
_entity.type
_entity.pdbx_description
1 polymer ?
#
loop_
_entity_poly.entity_id
_entity_poly.type
_entity_poly.pdbx_seq_one_letter_code
_entity_poly.pdbx_strand_id
1 'polypeptide(L)'
;MIKRCQRSIALVVTFAFLTLLLISSMPVAAAQALSQDEKVLEYAGQGANFIEKEQQVGYQAKKKNILPIILGVAAVGVGIFLLVKLLAAVKYDVSGVWDFHNDYTTAGSTDYDSIWTFTPYESFDKKSGRFERNIKGTISTGRYYFVDTKIVIFQNADVSEQYVGSFASKTTMSGTFQLTSGAKGNWTAKKK
;
A
#
# COMPACT_ATOMS: atom_id res chain seq x y z
N MET A 1 -18.88 0.27 -6.96
CA MET A 1 -17.66 -0.40 -6.42
C MET A 1 -17.16 0.15 -5.07
N ILE A 2 -17.74 1.21 -4.50
CA ILE A 2 -17.27 1.85 -3.25
C ILE A 2 -17.51 1.00 -1.98
N LYS A 3 -18.53 0.14 -1.97
CA LYS A 3 -18.93 -0.61 -0.75
C LYS A 3 -17.96 -1.71 -0.32
N ARG A 4 -17.13 -2.26 -1.22
CA ARG A 4 -16.17 -3.33 -0.88
C ARG A 4 -14.94 -2.78 -0.14
N CYS A 5 -14.47 -1.57 -0.45
CA CYS A 5 -13.36 -0.94 0.29
C CYS A 5 -13.79 -0.44 1.68
N GLN A 6 -15.05 -0.02 1.86
CA GLN A 6 -15.55 0.42 3.17
C GLN A 6 -15.50 -0.70 4.22
N ARG A 7 -15.80 -1.96 3.84
CA ARG A 7 -15.73 -3.10 4.76
C ARG A 7 -14.31 -3.39 5.23
N SER A 8 -13.33 -3.31 4.33
CA SER A 8 -11.93 -3.54 4.68
C SER A 8 -11.35 -2.43 5.55
N ILE A 9 -11.70 -1.16 5.27
CA ILE A 9 -11.29 -0.02 6.09
C ILE A 9 -11.91 -0.10 7.49
N ALA A 10 -13.21 -0.43 7.58
CA ALA A 10 -13.87 -0.62 8.86
C ALA A 10 -13.17 -1.72 9.69
N LEU A 11 -12.81 -2.85 9.08
CA LEU A 11 -12.14 -3.95 9.78
C LEU A 11 -10.76 -3.55 10.32
N VAL A 12 -9.98 -2.78 9.56
CA VAL A 12 -8.67 -2.26 10.00
C VAL A 12 -8.82 -1.26 11.14
N VAL A 13 -9.80 -0.35 11.04
CA VAL A 13 -10.08 0.63 12.09
C VAL A 13 -10.53 -0.07 13.37
N THR A 14 -11.42 -1.06 13.28
CA THR A 14 -11.86 -1.84 14.46
C THR A 14 -10.69 -2.58 15.09
N PHE A 15 -9.78 -3.16 14.30
CA PHE A 15 -8.60 -3.87 14.83
C PHE A 15 -7.60 -2.92 15.50
N ALA A 16 -7.42 -1.71 14.95
CA ALA A 16 -6.61 -0.66 15.55
C ALA A 16 -7.22 -0.15 16.88
N PHE A 17 -8.54 0.00 16.95
CA PHE A 17 -9.22 0.37 18.19
C PHE A 17 -9.15 -0.75 19.24
N LEU A 18 -9.28 -2.02 18.84
CA LEU A 18 -9.18 -3.17 19.75
C LEU A 18 -7.78 -3.31 20.34
N THR A 19 -6.75 -3.10 19.53
CA THR A 19 -5.35 -3.12 20.00
C THR A 19 -5.04 -1.96 20.95
N LEU A 20 -5.55 -0.76 20.67
CA LEU A 20 -5.47 0.38 21.60
C LEU A 20 -6.20 0.10 22.93
N LEU A 21 -7.38 -0.54 22.88
CA LEU A 21 -8.14 -0.94 24.06
C LEU A 21 -7.37 -1.97 24.89
N LEU A 22 -6.78 -2.99 24.25
CA LEU A 22 -5.97 -4.02 24.93
C LEU A 22 -4.73 -3.43 25.60
N ILE A 23 -4.10 -2.41 25.01
CA ILE A 23 -2.98 -1.69 25.62
C ILE A 23 -3.45 -0.82 26.80
N SER A 24 -4.66 -0.24 26.72
CA SER A 24 -5.24 0.57 27.79
C SER A 24 -5.74 -0.24 29.00
N SER A 25 -6.04 -1.53 28.81
CA SER A 25 -6.55 -2.42 29.85
C SER A 25 -5.46 -3.25 30.53
N MET A 26 -4.18 -3.07 30.20
CA MET A 26 -3.09 -3.73 30.94
C MET A 26 -2.99 -3.09 32.34
N PRO A 27 -3.28 -3.84 33.43
CA PRO A 27 -2.98 -3.34 34.76
C PRO A 27 -1.47 -3.17 34.85
N VAL A 28 -1.02 -2.00 35.32
CA VAL A 28 0.35 -1.82 35.77
C VAL A 28 0.60 -2.90 36.80
N ALA A 29 1.34 -3.95 36.42
CA ALA A 29 1.75 -4.99 37.34
C ALA A 29 2.54 -4.30 38.45
N ALA A 30 1.89 -4.12 39.61
CA ALA A 30 2.55 -3.84 40.86
C ALA A 30 3.58 -4.96 41.03
N ALA A 31 4.85 -4.60 40.89
CA ALA A 31 5.97 -5.50 41.12
C ALA A 31 5.84 -6.04 42.55
N GLN A 32 5.39 -7.29 42.59
CA GLN A 32 5.55 -8.31 43.63
C GLN A 32 6.24 -7.81 44.91
N ALA A 33 5.43 -7.45 45.90
CA ALA A 33 5.81 -7.66 47.29
C ALA A 33 5.68 -9.16 47.60
N LEU A 34 6.76 -9.92 47.44
CA LEU A 34 6.93 -11.20 48.12
C LEU A 34 8.36 -11.28 48.66
N SER A 35 8.38 -11.15 49.99
CA SER A 35 9.37 -11.58 50.97
C SER A 35 10.43 -12.61 50.50
N GLN A 36 11.69 -12.32 50.82
CA GLN A 36 12.60 -13.37 51.29
C GLN A 36 13.54 -12.83 52.37
N ASP A 37 13.69 -13.68 53.37
CA ASP A 37 14.17 -13.51 54.73
C ASP A 37 15.67 -13.83 54.79
N GLU A 38 16.50 -12.97 55.40
CA GLU A 38 17.82 -13.38 55.94
C GLU A 38 18.36 -12.41 57.01
N LYS A 39 18.01 -12.74 58.27
CA LYS A 39 18.83 -12.82 59.49
C LYS A 39 20.02 -11.86 59.78
N VAL A 40 19.89 -11.20 60.94
CA VAL A 40 20.81 -11.17 62.13
C VAL A 40 22.21 -10.52 61.91
N LEU A 41 22.70 -9.48 62.61
CA LEU A 41 22.88 -9.06 64.02
C LEU A 41 23.05 -7.51 63.97
N GLU A 42 22.85 -6.65 64.98
CA GLU A 42 23.50 -6.60 66.29
C GLU A 42 22.89 -5.46 67.15
N TYR A 43 23.14 -5.55 68.44
CA TYR A 43 22.46 -4.95 69.60
C TYR A 43 23.00 -3.56 69.97
N ALA A 44 22.14 -2.63 70.43
CA ALA A 44 22.35 -1.79 71.64
C ALA A 44 21.37 -0.59 71.73
N GLY A 45 20.81 -0.35 72.92
CA GLY A 45 20.61 1.03 73.42
C GLY A 45 19.19 1.62 73.40
N GLN A 46 18.33 1.15 74.31
CA GLN A 46 17.61 1.95 75.30
C GLN A 46 17.33 3.45 75.02
N GLY A 47 16.05 3.86 75.01
CA GLY A 47 15.65 5.25 75.28
C GLY A 47 14.38 5.72 74.57
N ALA A 48 13.28 5.79 75.31
CA ALA A 48 12.05 6.43 74.88
C ALA A 48 12.27 7.93 74.59
N ASN A 49 11.85 8.41 73.42
CA ASN A 49 11.46 9.81 73.23
C ASN A 49 10.45 9.94 72.09
N PHE A 50 9.30 10.47 72.47
CA PHE A 50 8.24 10.97 71.60
C PHE A 50 8.78 12.20 70.87
N ILE A 51 8.90 12.16 69.54
CA ILE A 51 9.07 13.36 68.70
C ILE A 51 8.15 13.19 67.48
N GLU A 52 7.03 13.90 67.58
CA GLU A 52 6.37 14.72 66.55
C GLU A 52 6.46 14.29 65.07
N LYS A 53 5.27 14.10 64.48
CA LYS A 53 5.03 14.04 63.05
C LYS A 53 5.53 15.31 62.38
N GLU A 54 6.61 15.24 61.59
CA GLU A 54 6.80 16.16 60.47
C GLU A 54 7.03 15.37 59.18
N GLN A 55 5.91 15.24 58.47
CA GLN A 55 5.78 14.77 57.12
C GLN A 55 6.31 15.84 56.16
N GLN A 56 7.58 15.76 55.75
CA GLN A 56 8.04 16.35 54.49
C GLN A 56 9.10 15.47 53.82
N VAL A 57 8.64 14.35 53.25
CA VAL A 57 9.42 13.65 52.22
C VAL A 57 9.35 14.51 50.96
N GLY A 58 10.44 15.25 50.71
CA GLY A 58 10.63 16.00 49.47
C GLY A 58 10.40 15.10 48.26
N TYR A 59 9.32 15.36 47.54
CA TYR A 59 8.94 14.63 46.34
C TYR A 59 9.90 15.01 45.20
N GLN A 60 11.00 14.27 45.06
CA GLN A 60 11.82 14.31 43.86
C GLN A 60 10.99 13.76 42.71
N ALA A 61 10.49 14.65 41.83
CA ALA A 61 9.77 14.26 40.63
C ALA A 61 10.68 13.37 39.75
N LYS A 62 10.46 12.06 39.80
CA LYS A 62 11.11 11.11 38.88
C LYS A 62 10.80 11.54 37.45
N LYS A 63 11.83 11.95 36.72
CA LYS A 63 11.78 12.29 35.29
C LYS A 63 11.18 11.09 34.54
N LYS A 64 9.94 11.22 34.06
CA LYS A 64 9.25 10.16 33.32
C LYS A 64 10.00 9.94 32.01
N ASN A 65 10.67 8.79 31.87
CA ASN A 65 11.32 8.39 30.63
C ASN A 65 10.23 8.11 29.57
N ILE A 66 9.99 9.07 28.68
CA ILE A 66 9.05 8.98 27.55
C ILE A 66 9.65 8.11 26.41
N LEU A 67 10.93 7.77 26.50
CA LEU A 67 11.69 6.99 25.52
C LEU A 67 11.01 5.67 25.09
N PRO A 68 10.43 4.84 25.97
CA PRO A 68 9.80 3.59 25.56
C PRO A 68 8.51 3.84 24.76
N ILE A 69 7.80 4.93 25.05
CA ILE A 69 6.55 5.31 24.36
C ILE A 69 6.88 5.82 22.94
N ILE A 70 7.93 6.63 22.81
CA ILE A 70 8.38 7.15 21.50
C ILE A 70 8.89 6.01 20.61
N LEU A 71 9.65 5.06 21.18
CA LEU A 71 10.14 3.88 20.45
C LEU A 71 8.99 2.96 20.00
N GLY A 72 7.99 2.74 20.84
CA GLY A 72 6.80 1.95 20.49
C GLY A 72 5.96 2.57 19.38
N VAL A 73 5.73 3.89 19.43
CA VAL A 73 4.97 4.62 18.40
C VAL A 73 5.72 4.65 17.07
N ALA A 74 7.05 4.83 17.08
CA ALA A 74 7.87 4.80 15.88
C ALA A 74 7.85 3.42 15.20
N ALA A 75 7.93 2.32 15.96
CA ALA A 75 7.88 0.96 15.43
C ALA A 75 6.52 0.66 14.76
N VAL A 76 5.42 1.05 15.39
CA VAL A 76 4.07 0.91 14.81
C VAL A 76 3.90 1.76 13.56
N GLY A 77 4.40 3.00 13.58
CA GLY A 77 4.37 3.89 12.42
C GLY A 77 5.14 3.34 11.22
N VAL A 78 6.34 2.79 11.44
CA VAL A 78 7.15 2.14 10.38
C VAL A 78 6.45 0.89 9.85
N GLY A 79 5.87 0.06 10.73
CA GLY A 79 5.13 -1.14 10.33
C GLY A 79 3.94 -0.82 9.43
N ILE A 80 3.14 0.19 9.79
CA ILE A 80 2.01 0.66 9.00
C ILE A 80 2.49 1.26 7.67
N PHE A 81 3.55 2.07 7.68
CA PHE A 81 4.10 2.65 6.46
C PHE A 81 4.61 1.59 5.48
N LEU A 82 5.32 0.57 5.98
CA LEU A 82 5.77 -0.55 5.16
C LEU A 82 4.59 -1.37 4.63
N LEU A 83 3.57 -1.64 5.46
CA LEU A 83 2.38 -2.35 5.03
C LEU A 83 1.61 -1.55 3.95
N VAL A 84 1.44 -0.24 4.15
CA VAL A 84 0.81 0.65 3.18
C VAL A 84 1.63 0.74 1.90
N LYS A 85 2.96 0.84 1.97
CA LYS A 85 3.82 0.80 0.77
C LYS A 85 3.75 -0.54 0.05
N LEU A 86 3.73 -1.66 0.78
CA LEU A 86 3.63 -3.00 0.21
C LEU A 86 2.26 -3.20 -0.48
N LEU A 87 1.19 -2.67 0.11
CA LEU A 87 -0.15 -2.67 -0.46
C LEU A 87 -0.32 -1.65 -1.60
N ALA A 88 0.43 -0.55 -1.56
CA ALA A 88 0.45 0.53 -2.56
C ALA A 88 1.42 0.28 -3.72
N ALA A 89 2.25 -0.77 -3.66
CA ALA A 89 2.92 -1.35 -4.82
C ALA A 89 1.86 -2.02 -5.71
N VAL A 90 1.01 -1.20 -6.33
CA VAL A 90 0.05 -1.61 -7.34
C VAL A 90 0.87 -2.09 -8.53
N LYS A 91 1.12 -3.41 -8.58
CA LYS A 91 1.62 -4.05 -9.79
C LYS A 91 0.52 -3.92 -10.85
N TYR A 92 0.73 -3.01 -11.79
CA TYR A 92 -0.13 -2.87 -12.95
C TYR A 92 0.10 -4.08 -13.85
N ASP A 93 -0.96 -4.83 -14.13
CA ASP A 93 -0.91 -6.07 -14.89
C ASP A 93 -1.74 -5.93 -16.16
N VAL A 94 -1.03 -5.80 -17.29
CA VAL A 94 -1.64 -5.66 -18.62
C VAL A 94 -2.20 -6.98 -19.16
N SER A 95 -1.82 -8.14 -18.60
CA SER A 95 -2.21 -9.45 -19.14
C SER A 95 -3.72 -9.67 -19.20
N GLY A 96 -4.17 -10.47 -20.16
CA GLY A 96 -5.58 -10.82 -20.36
C GLY A 96 -6.26 -9.96 -21.43
N VAL A 97 -7.59 -9.95 -21.41
CA VAL A 97 -8.42 -9.36 -22.46
C VAL A 97 -8.89 -7.96 -22.06
N TRP A 98 -8.83 -7.03 -23.01
CA TRP A 98 -9.19 -5.62 -22.84
C TRP A 98 -10.07 -5.16 -24.00
N ASP A 99 -11.09 -4.38 -23.68
CA ASP A 99 -11.85 -3.61 -24.66
C ASP A 99 -11.17 -2.26 -24.86
N PHE A 100 -10.86 -1.92 -26.10
CA PHE A 100 -10.27 -0.65 -26.51
C PHE A 100 -11.28 0.15 -27.32
N HIS A 101 -11.37 1.44 -27.01
CA HIS A 101 -12.07 2.44 -27.80
C HIS A 101 -11.06 3.44 -28.35
N ASN A 102 -11.03 3.63 -29.67
CA ASN A 102 -10.13 4.55 -30.36
C ASN A 102 -10.93 5.73 -30.89
N ASP A 103 -10.51 6.93 -30.50
CA ASP A 103 -11.10 8.22 -30.88
C ASP A 103 -10.09 8.96 -31.77
N TYR A 104 -10.41 9.10 -33.07
CA TYR A 104 -9.54 9.79 -34.01
C TYR A 104 -9.71 11.30 -33.94
N THR A 105 -8.58 11.98 -33.76
CA THR A 105 -8.51 13.44 -33.88
C THR A 105 -8.20 13.91 -35.31
N THR A 106 -7.94 12.97 -36.22
CA THR A 106 -7.61 13.25 -37.62
C THR A 106 -8.89 13.34 -38.45
N ALA A 107 -9.06 14.43 -39.21
CA ALA A 107 -10.23 14.65 -40.03
C ALA A 107 -10.43 13.51 -41.05
N GLY A 108 -11.68 13.07 -41.22
CA GLY A 108 -12.04 12.00 -42.16
C GLY A 108 -11.74 10.58 -41.67
N SER A 109 -11.24 10.41 -40.44
CA SER A 109 -11.10 9.10 -39.80
C SER A 109 -12.32 8.76 -38.95
N THR A 110 -12.62 7.47 -38.77
CA THR A 110 -13.77 7.00 -38.01
C THR A 110 -13.32 6.24 -36.78
N ASP A 111 -13.91 6.59 -35.64
CA ASP A 111 -13.70 5.92 -34.36
C ASP A 111 -14.08 4.44 -34.43
N TYR A 112 -13.41 3.63 -33.61
CA TYR A 112 -13.67 2.21 -33.58
C TYR A 112 -13.31 1.54 -32.26
N ASP A 113 -14.05 0.48 -31.99
CA ASP A 113 -13.78 -0.44 -30.89
C ASP A 113 -12.98 -1.66 -31.36
N SER A 114 -12.15 -2.18 -30.47
CA SER A 114 -11.33 -3.37 -30.71
C SER A 114 -11.12 -4.16 -29.42
N ILE A 115 -10.89 -5.46 -29.56
CA ILE A 115 -10.58 -6.34 -28.42
C ILE A 115 -9.10 -6.72 -28.49
N TRP A 116 -8.37 -6.49 -27.40
CA TRP A 116 -6.95 -6.76 -27.31
C TRP A 116 -6.69 -7.82 -26.25
N THR A 117 -5.95 -8.86 -26.60
CA THR A 117 -5.51 -9.91 -25.69
C THR A 117 -4.01 -9.78 -25.50
N PHE A 118 -3.56 -9.53 -24.27
CA PHE A 118 -2.15 -9.38 -23.93
C PHE A 118 -1.60 -10.63 -23.26
N THR A 119 -0.49 -11.13 -23.81
CA THR A 119 0.22 -12.32 -23.33
C THR A 119 1.65 -11.92 -22.98
N PRO A 120 2.00 -11.81 -21.68
CA PRO A 120 3.38 -11.58 -21.24
C PRO A 120 4.34 -12.66 -21.71
N TYR A 121 5.59 -12.29 -22.01
CA TYR A 121 6.65 -13.27 -22.27
C TYR A 121 7.04 -14.01 -20.99
N GLU A 122 7.09 -13.28 -19.87
CA GLU A 122 7.40 -13.83 -18.56
C GLU A 122 6.20 -13.70 -17.62
N SER A 123 5.92 -14.75 -16.86
CA SER A 123 4.81 -14.77 -15.91
C SER A 123 5.08 -13.91 -14.67
N PHE A 124 6.36 -13.73 -14.30
CA PHE A 124 6.78 -13.04 -13.07
C PHE A 124 7.19 -11.57 -13.30
N ASP A 125 7.74 -11.23 -14.46
CA ASP A 125 8.03 -9.85 -14.88
C ASP A 125 7.27 -9.49 -16.17
N LYS A 126 5.98 -9.16 -16.00
CA LYS A 126 5.04 -8.88 -17.11
C LYS A 126 5.27 -7.52 -17.79
N LYS A 127 6.49 -7.01 -17.81
CA LYS A 127 6.87 -5.72 -18.43
C LYS A 127 6.92 -5.77 -19.94
N SER A 128 6.89 -6.95 -20.56
CA SER A 128 6.86 -7.06 -22.01
C SER A 128 6.14 -8.34 -22.44
N GLY A 129 5.66 -8.34 -23.68
CA GLY A 129 4.92 -9.46 -24.23
C GLY A 129 4.39 -9.18 -25.62
N ARG A 130 3.46 -10.02 -26.04
CA ARG A 130 2.72 -9.88 -27.29
C ARG A 130 1.29 -9.45 -27.02
N PHE A 131 0.67 -8.86 -28.02
CA PHE A 131 -0.77 -8.70 -28.05
C PHE A 131 -1.35 -9.26 -29.35
N GLU A 132 -2.60 -9.70 -29.26
CA GLU A 132 -3.49 -9.92 -30.39
C GLU A 132 -4.59 -8.88 -30.33
N ARG A 133 -4.78 -8.15 -31.43
CA ARG A 133 -5.84 -7.18 -31.63
C ARG A 133 -6.85 -7.74 -32.61
N ASN A 134 -8.11 -7.79 -32.20
CA ASN A 134 -9.25 -8.15 -33.02
C ASN A 134 -10.10 -6.91 -33.31
N ILE A 135 -10.21 -6.56 -34.60
CA ILE A 135 -11.11 -5.52 -35.10
C ILE A 135 -12.15 -6.23 -35.97
N LYS A 136 -13.37 -6.38 -35.46
CA LYS A 136 -14.51 -6.96 -36.20
C LYS A 136 -14.20 -8.30 -36.92
N GLY A 137 -13.37 -9.15 -36.32
CA GLY A 137 -12.97 -10.45 -36.86
C GLY A 137 -11.61 -10.48 -37.55
N THR A 138 -11.01 -9.33 -37.87
CA THR A 138 -9.64 -9.26 -38.39
C THR A 138 -8.65 -9.24 -37.23
N ILE A 139 -7.74 -10.21 -37.21
CA ILE A 139 -6.71 -10.36 -36.17
C ILE A 139 -5.39 -9.78 -36.68
N SER A 140 -4.75 -8.98 -35.82
CA SER A 140 -3.40 -8.45 -36.00
C SER A 140 -2.60 -8.65 -34.73
N THR A 141 -1.28 -8.75 -34.84
CA THR A 141 -0.40 -8.99 -33.70
C THR A 141 0.64 -7.91 -33.55
N GLY A 142 1.14 -7.77 -32.33
CA GLY A 142 2.23 -6.88 -32.03
C GLY A 142 2.89 -7.20 -30.69
N ARG A 143 3.65 -6.24 -30.20
CA ARG A 143 4.36 -6.31 -28.94
C ARG A 143 3.95 -5.17 -28.03
N TYR A 144 4.08 -5.42 -26.74
CA TYR A 144 4.00 -4.37 -25.74
C TYR A 144 5.23 -4.36 -24.86
N TYR A 145 5.54 -3.19 -24.31
CA TYR A 145 6.56 -3.05 -23.28
C TYR A 145 6.27 -1.85 -22.39
N PHE A 146 6.69 -1.95 -21.12
CA PHE A 146 6.60 -0.87 -20.16
C PHE A 146 7.88 -0.03 -20.21
N VAL A 147 7.72 1.29 -20.31
CA VAL A 147 8.82 2.26 -20.20
C VAL A 147 9.04 2.65 -18.74
N ASP A 148 7.95 2.73 -17.99
CA ASP A 148 7.90 2.98 -16.55
C ASP A 148 6.76 2.14 -15.97
N THR A 149 6.68 2.05 -14.65
CA THR A 149 5.65 1.36 -13.86
C THR A 149 4.21 1.62 -14.31
N LYS A 150 3.93 2.80 -14.87
CA LYS A 150 2.60 3.18 -15.36
C LYS A 150 2.51 3.36 -16.86
N ILE A 151 3.64 3.54 -17.57
CA ILE A 151 3.65 3.89 -18.99
C ILE A 151 3.89 2.63 -19.81
N VAL A 152 2.96 2.36 -20.72
CA VAL A 152 3.00 1.20 -21.61
C VAL A 152 2.96 1.66 -23.06
N ILE A 153 3.75 0.99 -23.89
CA ILE A 153 3.79 1.18 -25.33
C ILE A 153 3.31 -0.09 -26.02
N PHE A 154 2.43 0.05 -27.01
CA PHE A 154 2.03 -1.02 -27.93
C PHE A 154 2.49 -0.68 -29.34
N GLN A 155 3.11 -1.65 -30.02
CA GLN A 155 3.56 -1.51 -31.41
C GLN A 155 3.19 -2.76 -32.18
N ASN A 156 2.66 -2.59 -33.39
CA ASN A 156 2.54 -3.71 -34.32
C ASN A 156 3.92 -4.14 -34.83
N ALA A 157 3.99 -5.29 -35.52
CA ALA A 157 5.25 -5.89 -35.95
C ALA A 157 6.11 -4.96 -36.82
N ASP A 158 5.48 -4.20 -37.71
CA ASP A 158 6.15 -3.30 -38.66
C ASP A 158 6.31 -1.86 -38.15
N VAL A 159 5.92 -1.61 -36.89
CA VAL A 159 5.98 -0.27 -36.25
C VAL A 159 5.21 0.79 -37.05
N SER A 160 4.24 0.38 -37.87
CA SER A 160 3.37 1.30 -38.60
C SER A 160 2.28 1.91 -37.69
N GLU A 161 2.11 1.35 -36.49
CA GLU A 161 1.18 1.83 -35.49
C GLU A 161 1.82 1.82 -34.11
N GLN A 162 1.72 2.94 -33.42
CA GLN A 162 2.23 3.09 -32.07
C GLN A 162 1.17 3.67 -31.14
N TYR A 163 0.95 2.97 -30.03
CA TYR A 163 0.10 3.39 -28.95
C TYR A 163 0.97 3.66 -27.73
N VAL A 164 0.75 4.81 -27.09
CA VAL A 164 1.40 5.17 -25.84
C VAL A 164 0.31 5.50 -24.84
N GLY A 165 0.32 4.86 -23.67
CA GLY A 165 -0.66 5.16 -22.66
C GLY A 165 -0.20 4.84 -21.26
N SER A 166 -1.11 5.05 -20.32
CA SER A 166 -0.85 4.83 -18.91
C SER A 166 -2.03 4.22 -18.18
N PHE A 167 -1.72 3.50 -17.10
CA PHE A 167 -2.73 2.94 -16.22
C PHE A 167 -3.34 4.03 -15.33
N ALA A 168 -4.65 4.27 -15.50
CA ALA A 168 -5.44 5.05 -14.56
C ALA A 168 -5.85 4.20 -13.35
N SER A 169 -6.06 2.89 -13.54
CA SER A 169 -6.33 1.93 -12.48
C SER A 169 -5.86 0.52 -12.87
N LYS A 170 -6.06 -0.49 -12.03
CA LYS A 170 -5.75 -1.90 -12.36
C LYS A 170 -6.56 -2.43 -13.56
N THR A 171 -7.66 -1.78 -13.91
CA THR A 171 -8.61 -2.25 -14.93
C THR A 171 -8.89 -1.20 -16.00
N THR A 172 -8.22 -0.05 -15.98
CA THR A 172 -8.41 1.02 -16.95
C THR A 172 -7.09 1.63 -17.38
N MET A 173 -6.98 1.89 -18.67
CA MET A 173 -5.86 2.59 -19.28
C MET A 173 -6.38 3.65 -20.26
N SER A 174 -5.57 4.65 -20.54
CA SER A 174 -5.83 5.60 -21.62
C SER A 174 -4.53 6.14 -22.18
N GLY A 175 -4.59 6.68 -23.38
CA GLY A 175 -3.41 7.21 -24.04
C GLY A 175 -3.69 7.80 -25.40
N THR A 176 -2.63 7.92 -26.19
CA THR A 176 -2.64 8.40 -27.56
C THR A 176 -2.13 7.33 -28.50
N PHE A 177 -2.52 7.40 -29.76
CA PHE A 177 -1.96 6.58 -30.82
C PHE A 177 -1.58 7.43 -32.03
N GLN A 178 -0.61 6.93 -32.79
CA GLN A 178 -0.16 7.51 -34.04
C GLN A 178 0.15 6.39 -35.03
N LEU A 179 -0.31 6.56 -36.27
CA LEU A 179 -0.05 5.68 -37.39
C LEU A 179 0.98 6.34 -38.33
N THR A 180 1.74 5.54 -39.07
CA THR A 180 2.68 6.05 -40.09
C THR A 180 1.98 6.77 -41.24
N SER A 181 0.68 6.50 -41.46
CA SER A 181 -0.16 7.27 -42.40
C SER A 181 -0.41 8.72 -41.95
N GLY A 182 -0.01 9.09 -40.73
CA GLY A 182 -0.23 10.40 -40.13
C GLY A 182 -1.51 10.50 -39.30
N ALA A 183 -2.40 9.51 -39.39
CA ALA A 183 -3.59 9.47 -38.56
C ALA A 183 -3.23 9.27 -37.08
N LYS A 184 -3.92 9.97 -36.20
CA LYS A 184 -3.66 10.00 -34.76
C LYS A 184 -4.93 10.24 -33.96
N GLY A 185 -4.88 9.88 -32.69
CA GLY A 185 -6.02 10.00 -31.81
C GLY A 185 -5.72 9.65 -30.37
N ASN A 186 -6.79 9.59 -29.59
CA ASN A 186 -6.80 9.13 -28.22
C ASN A 186 -7.38 7.73 -28.15
N TRP A 187 -7.09 7.02 -27.08
CA TRP A 187 -7.73 5.74 -26.82
C TRP A 187 -7.98 5.57 -25.33
N THR A 188 -9.00 4.77 -25.03
CA THR A 188 -9.29 4.27 -23.69
C THR A 188 -9.40 2.75 -23.73
N ALA A 189 -9.03 2.10 -22.63
CA ALA A 189 -9.15 0.66 -22.52
C ALA A 189 -9.67 0.23 -21.16
N LYS A 190 -10.45 -0.84 -21.15
CA LYS A 190 -11.01 -1.46 -19.95
C LYS A 190 -10.77 -2.97 -19.95
N LYS A 191 -10.28 -3.49 -18.83
CA LYS A 191 -10.04 -4.92 -18.64
C LYS A 191 -11.38 -5.66 -18.49
N LYS A 192 -11.51 -6.82 -19.14
CA LYS A 192 -12.65 -7.73 -18.96
C LYS A 192 -12.55 -8.52 -17.67
#